data_AF-A0A1D1USP3-F1
#
_entry.id   AF-A0A1D1USP3-F1
#
_cell.length_a   1.000
_cell.length_b   1.000
_cell.length_c   1.000
_cell.angle_alpha   90.00
_cell.angle_beta   90.00
_cell.angle_gamma   90.00
#
_symmetry.space_group_name_H-M   'P 1'
#
loop_
_entity.id
_entity.type
_entity.pdbx_description
1 polymer ?
#
loop_
_entity_poly.entity_id
_entity_poly.type
_entity_poly.pdbx_seq_one_letter_code
_entity_poly.pdbx_strand_id
1 'polypeptide(L)'
;MIDCHMFPRRFGEKMKMPNLTGMNGSMANESMSIHQHVANASVFPFFDWRFMFYLIHPSEIPETEDVKQIPSYTNQVIPVFILMLLIELAAKYYHTGSGFRINDTVTSIGAGLASQTIKFITRSLDVIVYIWIYDNCRLWTIPLRSWTGWILALLAADLAYYWLHRMNHEVSILWASHQTHHSSEEYNLSTALRQSMIGGIYNWIVYLPMAFFGFTPVAYVVHAQLNLLYQFWIHTAMIKSCGIFESFLNTPSHHRVHHGRNPYCIDKNYAGVLIIWDKMFGTFEPEHPDEEVVYGILSPVSSFNGVWVQTCYYFDAVSRLATFPNLRDKINSLIMGPGWSPGTQRLGNPEHIPAIQHPVKVYDVQIAPWKSAYVIVHFVLLILFFHHTAERFEGWSHTQVWLASLGLMASLGNLGSLLDDKAWVPYGEFVRCLDVLFFSRVFDFELSNLTASLITWIFAFSAGVWWFVVFGRMVLQQTKHRPKSQANKARKTR
;
A
#
# COMPACT_ATOMS: atom_id res chain seq x y z
N MET A 1 -12.92 -45.68 -21.16
CA MET A 1 -12.35 -46.34 -22.34
C MET A 1 -13.28 -46.01 -23.49
N ILE A 2 -12.75 -45.53 -24.63
CA ILE A 2 -13.45 -45.08 -25.87
C ILE A 2 -14.03 -43.65 -25.74
N ASP A 3 -13.83 -42.66 -26.63
CA ASP A 3 -13.08 -42.58 -27.90
C ASP A 3 -12.62 -41.12 -28.15
N CYS A 4 -11.46 -40.95 -28.79
CA CYS A 4 -10.91 -39.68 -29.23
C CYS A 4 -10.95 -39.61 -30.76
N HIS A 5 -11.87 -38.86 -31.37
CA HIS A 5 -11.70 -38.36 -32.75
C HIS A 5 -12.68 -37.21 -33.04
N MET A 6 -12.17 -35.98 -33.19
CA MET A 6 -12.44 -35.11 -34.34
C MET A 6 -11.64 -33.80 -34.24
N PHE A 7 -10.55 -33.74 -35.01
CA PHE A 7 -9.89 -32.52 -35.48
C PHE A 7 -10.15 -32.43 -36.99
N PRO A 8 -10.49 -31.26 -37.56
CA PRO A 8 -10.30 -31.02 -38.98
C PRO A 8 -8.87 -30.52 -39.24
N ARG A 9 -8.16 -31.25 -40.09
CA ARG A 9 -6.85 -30.91 -40.67
C ARG A 9 -7.00 -29.77 -41.68
N ARG A 10 -6.21 -28.70 -41.55
CA ARG A 10 -5.68 -27.92 -42.68
C ARG A 10 -4.30 -27.36 -42.31
N PHE A 11 -3.26 -28.13 -42.61
CA PHE A 11 -1.89 -27.65 -42.76
C PHE A 11 -1.38 -28.16 -44.10
N GLY A 12 -0.97 -27.26 -44.97
CA GLY A 12 -0.53 -27.62 -46.30
C GLY A 12 -0.19 -26.44 -47.19
N GLU A 13 0.62 -25.48 -46.73
CA GLU A 13 1.40 -24.63 -47.64
C GLU A 13 2.84 -24.50 -47.14
N LYS A 14 3.76 -24.85 -48.04
CA LYS A 14 5.21 -24.83 -47.86
C LYS A 14 5.71 -23.37 -47.84
N MET A 15 6.24 -22.90 -46.71
CA MET A 15 7.09 -21.70 -46.68
C MET A 15 8.56 -22.11 -46.83
N LYS A 16 9.21 -21.61 -47.89
CA LYS A 16 10.65 -21.71 -48.13
C LYS A 16 11.40 -20.84 -47.12
N MET A 17 12.44 -21.40 -46.48
CA MET A 17 13.39 -20.62 -45.68
C MET A 17 14.32 -19.81 -46.62
N PRO A 18 14.61 -18.53 -46.32
CA PRO A 18 15.72 -17.82 -46.96
C PRO A 18 17.06 -18.16 -46.29
N ASN A 19 18.10 -18.33 -47.12
CA ASN A 19 19.50 -18.48 -46.71
C ASN A 19 20.00 -17.25 -45.95
N LEU A 20 20.58 -17.46 -44.77
CA LEU A 20 21.37 -16.47 -44.03
C LEU A 20 22.86 -16.72 -44.26
N THR A 21 23.42 -16.07 -45.27
CA THR A 21 24.86 -15.84 -45.39
C THR A 21 25.10 -14.40 -45.81
N GLY A 22 25.65 -13.60 -44.89
CA GLY A 22 26.17 -12.27 -45.17
C GLY A 22 25.44 -11.15 -44.43
N MET A 23 26.00 -10.72 -43.29
CA MET A 23 26.14 -9.30 -42.93
C MET A 23 26.89 -9.22 -41.59
N ASN A 24 28.23 -9.22 -41.68
CA ASN A 24 29.08 -8.64 -40.66
C ASN A 24 29.03 -7.11 -40.83
N GLY A 25 28.69 -6.40 -39.74
CA GLY A 25 29.01 -4.98 -39.57
C GLY A 25 27.83 -4.01 -39.67
N SER A 26 27.06 -3.82 -38.59
CA SER A 26 26.51 -2.51 -38.18
C SER A 26 25.81 -2.48 -36.80
N MET A 27 26.10 -3.41 -35.87
CA MET A 27 25.42 -3.48 -34.55
C MET A 27 26.10 -2.67 -33.43
N ALA A 28 26.81 -1.58 -33.77
CA ALA A 28 27.52 -0.76 -32.76
C ALA A 28 27.02 0.70 -32.64
N ASN A 29 26.04 1.12 -33.45
CA ASN A 29 25.59 2.53 -33.47
C ASN A 29 24.11 2.78 -33.15
N GLU A 30 23.29 1.74 -32.90
CA GLU A 30 21.87 1.92 -32.56
C GLU A 30 21.60 2.00 -31.04
N SER A 31 22.53 1.54 -30.20
CA SER A 31 22.40 1.66 -28.73
C SER A 31 22.69 3.07 -28.18
N MET A 32 23.12 4.00 -29.04
CA MET A 32 23.51 5.36 -28.63
C MET A 32 22.46 6.43 -28.99
N SER A 33 21.39 6.06 -29.72
CA SER A 33 20.34 6.98 -30.17
C SER A 33 19.15 7.09 -29.20
N ILE A 34 18.94 6.12 -28.30
CA ILE A 34 17.81 6.14 -27.35
C ILE A 34 18.03 7.16 -26.21
N HIS A 35 19.28 7.55 -25.95
CA HIS A 35 19.61 8.55 -24.93
C HIS A 35 19.50 10.02 -25.38
N GLN A 36 19.21 10.29 -26.66
CA GLN A 36 19.33 11.65 -27.23
C GLN A 36 18.02 12.38 -27.52
N HIS A 37 16.87 11.88 -27.10
CA HIS A 37 15.58 12.58 -27.22
C HIS A 37 14.91 12.98 -25.88
N VAL A 38 15.66 12.92 -24.78
CA VAL A 38 15.23 13.48 -23.47
C VAL A 38 15.90 14.84 -23.16
N ALA A 39 16.81 15.30 -24.02
CA ALA A 39 17.51 16.57 -23.83
C ALA A 39 16.70 17.74 -24.41
N ASN A 40 15.65 18.18 -23.72
CA ASN A 40 15.24 19.59 -23.61
C ASN A 40 13.94 19.74 -22.79
N ALA A 41 14.03 19.60 -21.46
CA ALA A 41 13.06 20.19 -20.55
C ALA A 41 13.63 20.39 -19.12
N SER A 42 13.89 21.66 -18.80
CA SER A 42 13.91 22.25 -17.45
C SER A 42 15.01 21.85 -16.45
N VAL A 43 15.33 22.83 -15.60
CA VAL A 43 16.44 22.90 -14.63
C VAL A 43 16.31 21.91 -13.45
N PHE A 44 15.34 21.00 -13.49
CA PHE A 44 15.15 19.90 -12.53
C PHE A 44 14.82 18.59 -13.24
N PRO A 45 15.79 17.90 -13.85
CA PRO A 45 15.56 16.69 -14.66
C PRO A 45 15.16 15.44 -13.83
N PHE A 46 14.92 15.57 -12.52
CA PHE A 46 14.78 14.42 -11.62
C PHE A 46 13.36 14.10 -11.17
N PHE A 47 12.36 14.97 -11.39
CA PHE A 47 11.03 14.82 -10.79
C PHE A 47 9.91 15.15 -11.78
N ASP A 48 9.45 14.14 -12.53
CA ASP A 48 8.35 14.33 -13.48
C ASP A 48 6.99 14.22 -12.77
N TRP A 49 6.60 15.31 -12.11
CA TRP A 49 5.31 15.44 -11.41
C TRP A 49 4.10 15.37 -12.34
N ARG A 50 4.29 15.48 -13.67
CA ARG A 50 3.20 15.48 -14.66
C ARG A 50 2.38 14.19 -14.61
N PHE A 51 3.02 13.06 -14.26
CA PHE A 51 2.36 11.77 -14.10
C PHE A 51 1.25 11.78 -13.03
N MET A 52 1.38 12.62 -11.99
CA MET A 52 0.37 12.75 -10.94
C MET A 52 -0.92 13.42 -11.43
N PHE A 53 -0.88 14.13 -12.54
CA PHE A 53 -2.02 14.93 -13.01
C PHE A 53 -2.44 14.58 -14.45
N TYR A 54 -2.03 13.41 -14.95
CA TYR A 54 -2.25 13.01 -16.35
C TYR A 54 -1.74 14.04 -17.37
N LEU A 55 -0.72 14.85 -17.02
CA LEU A 55 -0.18 15.91 -17.87
C LEU A 55 0.91 15.40 -18.83
N ILE A 56 0.65 14.26 -19.46
CA ILE A 56 1.57 13.59 -20.39
C ILE A 56 0.92 13.39 -21.75
N HIS A 57 1.70 13.56 -22.81
CA HIS A 57 1.22 13.35 -24.17
C HIS A 57 1.22 11.84 -24.49
N PRO A 58 0.21 11.31 -25.21
CA PRO A 58 0.15 9.88 -25.57
C PRO A 58 1.39 9.37 -26.31
N SER A 59 2.10 10.25 -27.03
CA SER A 59 3.34 9.91 -27.74
C SER A 59 4.55 9.71 -26.83
N GLU A 60 4.51 10.19 -25.59
CA GLU A 60 5.58 10.04 -24.58
C GLU A 60 5.62 8.61 -23.98
N ILE A 61 4.53 7.85 -24.13
CA ILE A 61 4.51 6.43 -23.72
C ILE A 61 5.39 5.60 -24.66
N PRO A 62 6.25 4.69 -24.15
CA PRO A 62 7.06 3.82 -25.00
C PRO A 62 6.22 3.11 -26.07
N GLU A 63 6.72 3.10 -27.31
CA GLU A 63 6.09 2.37 -28.41
C GLU A 63 6.44 0.90 -28.32
N THR A 64 5.69 0.18 -27.49
CA THR A 64 5.93 -1.23 -27.17
C THR A 64 4.62 -1.93 -26.83
N GLU A 65 4.58 -3.24 -27.07
CA GLU A 65 3.52 -4.13 -26.56
C GLU A 65 3.96 -4.85 -25.28
N ASP A 66 5.25 -4.81 -24.96
CA ASP A 66 5.81 -5.43 -23.77
C ASP A 66 5.66 -4.53 -22.54
N VAL A 67 4.75 -4.93 -21.65
CA VAL A 67 4.51 -4.25 -20.36
C VAL A 67 5.76 -4.11 -19.50
N LYS A 68 6.79 -4.96 -19.66
CA LYS A 68 8.04 -4.87 -18.89
C LYS A 68 8.88 -3.67 -19.28
N GLN A 69 8.67 -3.12 -20.48
CA GLN A 69 9.35 -1.93 -20.96
C GLN A 69 8.67 -0.65 -20.48
N ILE A 70 7.50 -0.75 -19.84
CA ILE A 70 6.81 0.40 -19.26
C ILE A 70 7.52 0.78 -17.96
N PRO A 71 8.02 2.02 -17.83
CA PRO A 71 8.68 2.44 -16.62
C PRO A 71 7.70 2.47 -15.44
N SER A 72 8.21 2.25 -14.24
CA SER A 72 7.45 2.50 -13.02
C SER A 72 7.36 4.01 -12.79
N TYR A 73 6.26 4.63 -13.23
CA TYR A 73 6.00 6.04 -12.98
C TYR A 73 5.91 6.33 -11.48
N THR A 74 5.43 5.36 -10.69
CA THR A 74 5.42 5.45 -9.23
C THR A 74 6.81 5.64 -8.65
N ASN A 75 7.81 4.87 -9.10
CA ASN A 75 9.18 5.02 -8.62
C ASN A 75 9.78 6.38 -8.97
N GLN A 76 9.45 6.94 -10.15
CA GLN A 76 9.96 8.23 -10.60
C GLN A 76 9.44 9.41 -9.76
N VAL A 77 8.24 9.29 -9.18
CA VAL A 77 7.65 10.36 -8.37
C VAL A 77 7.87 10.20 -6.86
N ILE A 78 8.51 9.12 -6.39
CA ILE A 78 8.84 8.93 -4.95
C ILE A 78 9.49 10.19 -4.34
N PRO A 79 10.47 10.84 -4.98
CA PRO A 79 11.06 12.04 -4.40
C PRO A 79 10.09 13.23 -4.33
N VAL A 80 9.14 13.33 -5.27
CA VAL A 80 8.05 14.33 -5.22
C VAL A 80 7.16 14.06 -4.02
N PHE A 81 6.80 12.80 -3.77
CA PHE A 81 6.01 12.42 -2.60
C PHE A 81 6.71 12.78 -1.30
N ILE A 82 8.01 12.51 -1.19
CA ILE A 82 8.83 12.88 -0.03
C ILE A 82 8.83 14.40 0.14
N LEU A 83 9.07 15.16 -0.94
CA LEU A 83 9.08 16.61 -0.90
C LEU A 83 7.73 17.18 -0.45
N MET A 84 6.62 16.69 -1.02
CA MET A 84 5.27 17.12 -0.65
C MET A 84 4.94 16.81 0.81
N LEU A 85 5.33 15.63 1.30
CA LEU A 85 5.14 15.23 2.70
C LEU A 85 5.95 16.12 3.66
N LEU A 86 7.19 16.48 3.29
CA LEU A 86 8.01 17.42 4.07
C LEU A 86 7.42 18.84 4.06
N ILE A 87 6.89 19.29 2.93
CA ILE A 87 6.19 20.58 2.81
C ILE A 87 4.94 20.59 3.70
N GLU A 88 4.12 19.54 3.66
CA GLU A 88 2.93 19.45 4.50
C GLU A 88 3.29 19.38 5.99
N LEU A 89 4.33 18.63 6.36
CA LEU A 89 4.84 18.60 7.73
C LEU A 89 5.28 19.99 8.20
N ALA A 90 6.05 20.72 7.39
CA ALA A 90 6.50 22.06 7.70
C ALA A 90 5.33 23.05 7.82
N ALA A 91 4.36 22.97 6.90
CA ALA A 91 3.16 23.79 6.94
C ALA A 91 2.30 23.50 8.18
N LYS A 92 2.07 22.23 8.52
CA LYS A 92 1.36 21.84 9.74
C LYS A 92 2.06 22.39 10.99
N TYR A 93 3.38 22.24 11.07
CA TYR A 93 4.17 22.76 12.19
C TYR A 93 4.06 24.29 12.29
N TYR A 94 4.16 25.00 11.17
CA TYR A 94 4.02 26.46 11.12
C TYR A 94 2.63 26.93 11.60
N HIS A 95 1.56 26.24 11.22
CA HIS A 95 0.18 26.64 11.57
C HIS A 95 -0.28 26.19 12.96
N THR A 96 0.21 25.05 13.46
CA THR A 96 -0.30 24.44 14.70
C THR A 96 0.71 24.37 15.83
N GLY A 97 2.00 24.59 15.56
CA GLY A 97 3.09 24.35 16.50
C GLY A 97 3.40 22.86 16.74
N SER A 98 2.75 21.95 16.01
CA SER A 98 2.88 20.49 16.18
C SER A 98 3.17 19.78 14.85
N GLY A 99 4.02 18.75 14.90
CA GLY A 99 4.34 17.91 13.74
C GLY A 99 3.34 16.77 13.53
N PHE A 100 3.63 15.87 12.60
CA PHE A 100 2.88 14.61 12.47
C PHE A 100 3.13 13.68 13.65
N ARG A 101 2.15 12.83 13.99
CA ARG A 101 2.38 11.77 14.97
C ARG A 101 3.25 10.69 14.34
N ILE A 102 4.44 10.51 14.91
CA ILE A 102 5.45 9.56 14.42
C ILE A 102 4.87 8.15 14.33
N ASN A 103 4.08 7.73 15.33
CA ASN A 103 3.50 6.41 15.36
C ASN A 103 2.57 6.15 14.16
N ASP A 104 1.69 7.09 13.85
CA ASP A 104 0.76 6.98 12.75
C ASP A 104 1.48 7.06 11.40
N THR A 105 2.39 8.02 11.23
CA THR A 105 3.19 8.19 9.99
C THR A 105 4.04 6.96 9.67
N VAL A 106 4.76 6.41 10.65
CA VAL A 106 5.56 5.18 10.47
C VAL A 106 4.66 4.00 10.11
N THR A 107 3.48 3.90 10.74
CA THR A 107 2.50 2.85 10.42
C THR A 107 1.93 3.00 9.01
N SER A 108 1.68 4.23 8.55
CA SER A 108 1.20 4.50 7.18
C SER A 108 2.23 4.09 6.13
N ILE A 109 3.46 4.59 6.26
CA ILE A 109 4.54 4.26 5.32
C ILE A 109 4.87 2.77 5.41
N GLY A 110 4.83 2.19 6.60
CA GLY A 110 5.07 0.77 6.86
C GLY A 110 4.02 -0.13 6.21
N ALA A 111 2.75 0.27 6.20
CA ALA A 111 1.70 -0.43 5.46
C ALA A 111 1.96 -0.41 3.95
N GLY A 112 2.41 0.71 3.39
CA GLY A 112 2.88 0.79 2.00
C GLY A 112 4.03 -0.15 1.71
N LEU A 113 5.01 -0.23 2.63
CA LEU A 113 6.14 -1.15 2.53
C LEU A 113 5.70 -2.62 2.56
N ALA A 114 4.76 -2.97 3.45
CA ALA A 114 4.16 -4.29 3.51
C ALA A 114 3.46 -4.63 2.18
N SER A 115 2.69 -3.69 1.63
CA SER A 115 2.00 -3.86 0.35
C SER A 115 2.97 -4.16 -0.80
N GLN A 116 4.08 -3.43 -0.91
CA GLN A 116 5.07 -3.73 -1.95
C GLN A 116 5.82 -5.06 -1.69
N THR A 117 6.05 -5.41 -0.43
CA THR A 117 6.75 -6.66 -0.06
C THR A 117 5.99 -7.91 -0.53
N ILE A 118 4.65 -7.90 -0.49
CA ILE A 118 3.84 -9.01 -1.00
C ILE A 118 3.98 -9.18 -2.52
N LYS A 119 4.26 -8.11 -3.28
CA LYS A 119 4.41 -8.19 -4.74
C LYS A 119 5.61 -9.02 -5.17
N PHE A 120 6.65 -9.14 -4.34
CA PHE A 120 7.77 -10.05 -4.58
C PHE A 120 7.31 -11.52 -4.65
N ILE A 121 6.20 -11.85 -3.99
CA ILE A 121 5.69 -13.20 -3.85
C ILE A 121 4.59 -13.49 -4.87
N THR A 122 3.64 -12.56 -5.05
CA THR A 122 2.40 -12.84 -5.82
C THR A 122 2.61 -12.99 -7.32
N ARG A 123 3.71 -12.44 -7.87
CA ARG A 123 3.99 -12.36 -9.33
C ARG A 123 2.88 -11.65 -10.12
N SER A 124 3.13 -11.30 -11.38
CA SER A 124 2.21 -10.52 -12.23
C SER A 124 1.07 -11.37 -12.84
N LEU A 125 0.28 -12.05 -12.01
CA LEU A 125 -0.88 -12.84 -12.46
C LEU A 125 -1.92 -11.97 -13.17
N ASP A 126 -2.12 -10.76 -12.65
CA ASP A 126 -2.97 -9.71 -13.21
C ASP A 126 -2.69 -9.44 -14.69
N VAL A 127 -1.41 -9.19 -15.02
CA VAL A 127 -0.97 -8.90 -16.39
C VAL A 127 -1.12 -10.12 -17.30
N ILE A 128 -0.80 -11.32 -16.80
CA ILE A 128 -0.92 -12.57 -17.58
C ILE A 128 -2.38 -12.81 -17.98
N VAL A 129 -3.31 -12.70 -17.04
CA VAL A 129 -4.74 -12.91 -17.31
C VAL A 129 -5.27 -11.81 -18.23
N TYR A 130 -4.85 -10.55 -18.03
CA TYR A 130 -5.22 -9.44 -18.88
C TYR A 130 -4.79 -9.67 -20.34
N ILE A 131 -3.52 -10.05 -20.57
CA ILE A 131 -2.98 -10.36 -21.91
C ILE A 131 -3.79 -11.50 -22.54
N TRP A 132 -4.09 -12.56 -21.79
CA TRP A 132 -4.87 -13.68 -22.32
C TRP A 132 -6.26 -13.25 -22.80
N ILE A 133 -6.99 -12.43 -22.02
CA ILE A 133 -8.29 -11.90 -22.44
C ILE A 133 -8.14 -10.99 -23.64
N TYR A 134 -7.13 -10.11 -23.64
CA TYR A 134 -6.88 -9.20 -24.75
C TYR A 134 -6.60 -9.98 -26.05
N ASP A 135 -5.75 -11.00 -26.01
CA ASP A 135 -5.35 -11.76 -27.20
C ASP A 135 -6.46 -12.67 -27.74
N ASN A 136 -7.32 -13.21 -26.87
CA ASN A 136 -8.28 -14.25 -27.23
C ASN A 136 -9.74 -13.78 -27.27
N CYS A 137 -10.08 -12.67 -26.58
CA CYS A 137 -11.48 -12.29 -26.35
C CYS A 137 -11.80 -10.83 -26.73
N ARG A 138 -10.82 -10.00 -27.11
CA ARG A 138 -11.09 -8.59 -27.42
C ARG A 138 -12.02 -8.42 -28.63
N LEU A 139 -12.92 -7.45 -28.55
CA LEU A 139 -13.85 -7.15 -29.65
C LEU A 139 -13.23 -6.30 -30.76
N TRP A 140 -12.32 -5.40 -30.40
CA TRP A 140 -11.59 -4.51 -31.31
C TRP A 140 -10.27 -4.09 -30.64
N THR A 141 -9.54 -3.16 -31.25
CA THR A 141 -8.28 -2.62 -30.70
C THR A 141 -8.36 -1.09 -30.65
N ILE A 142 -8.03 -0.52 -29.50
CA ILE A 142 -8.02 0.94 -29.27
C ILE A 142 -6.56 1.42 -29.28
N PRO A 143 -6.17 2.31 -30.23
CA PRO A 143 -4.79 2.80 -30.30
C PRO A 143 -4.50 3.80 -29.18
N LEU A 144 -3.75 3.37 -28.16
CA LEU A 144 -3.40 4.17 -26.98
C LEU A 144 -2.72 5.50 -27.32
N ARG A 145 -1.83 5.50 -28.33
CA ARG A 145 -1.05 6.68 -28.75
C ARG A 145 -1.88 7.74 -29.49
N SER A 146 -3.17 7.51 -29.70
CA SER A 146 -4.11 8.54 -30.16
C SER A 146 -4.75 9.25 -28.97
N TRP A 147 -5.04 10.54 -29.10
CA TRP A 147 -5.76 11.29 -28.05
C TRP A 147 -7.10 10.66 -27.67
N THR A 148 -7.83 10.13 -28.66
CA THR A 148 -9.08 9.42 -28.43
C THR A 148 -8.85 8.17 -27.58
N GLY A 149 -7.89 7.32 -27.95
CA GLY A 149 -7.57 6.11 -27.19
C GLY A 149 -7.08 6.40 -25.77
N TRP A 150 -6.27 7.45 -25.61
CA TRP A 150 -5.79 7.94 -24.32
C TRP A 150 -6.91 8.38 -23.39
N ILE A 151 -7.83 9.22 -23.88
CA ILE A 151 -8.97 9.71 -23.09
C ILE A 151 -9.92 8.55 -22.75
N LEU A 152 -10.20 7.67 -23.71
CA LEU A 152 -11.02 6.48 -23.46
C LEU A 152 -10.38 5.56 -22.40
N ALA A 153 -9.06 5.37 -22.44
CA ALA A 153 -8.34 4.56 -21.47
C ALA A 153 -8.35 5.18 -20.07
N LEU A 154 -8.23 6.51 -19.97
CA LEU A 154 -8.40 7.24 -18.71
C LEU A 154 -9.79 7.01 -18.14
N LEU A 155 -10.85 7.26 -18.92
CA LEU A 155 -12.23 7.10 -18.48
C LEU A 155 -12.53 5.65 -18.06
N ALA A 156 -12.05 4.67 -18.83
CA ALA A 156 -12.24 3.25 -18.53
C ALA A 156 -11.49 2.81 -17.26
N ALA A 157 -10.24 3.23 -17.08
CA ALA A 157 -9.46 2.91 -15.89
C ALA A 157 -10.01 3.60 -14.64
N ASP A 158 -10.47 4.84 -14.74
CA ASP A 158 -11.04 5.58 -13.62
C ASP A 158 -12.43 5.05 -13.23
N LEU A 159 -13.25 4.62 -14.21
CA LEU A 159 -14.51 3.93 -13.95
C LEU A 159 -14.28 2.56 -13.30
N ALA A 160 -13.29 1.79 -13.78
CA ALA A 160 -12.91 0.52 -13.15
C ALA A 160 -12.45 0.75 -11.70
N TYR A 161 -11.66 1.80 -11.46
CA TYR A 161 -11.27 2.20 -10.11
C TYR A 161 -12.48 2.56 -9.24
N TYR A 162 -13.42 3.37 -9.73
CA TYR A 162 -14.64 3.72 -8.99
C TYR A 162 -15.39 2.48 -8.50
N TRP A 163 -15.63 1.50 -9.38
CA TRP A 163 -16.31 0.26 -9.00
C TRP A 163 -15.50 -0.59 -8.04
N LEU A 164 -14.19 -0.70 -8.27
CA LEU A 164 -13.29 -1.38 -7.35
C LEU A 164 -13.38 -0.77 -5.95
N HIS A 165 -13.29 0.55 -5.87
CA HIS A 165 -13.27 1.30 -4.62
C HIS A 165 -14.61 1.18 -3.89
N ARG A 166 -15.72 1.35 -4.61
CA ARG A 166 -17.05 1.11 -4.07
C ARG A 166 -17.23 -0.31 -3.54
N MET A 167 -16.79 -1.33 -4.27
CA MET A 167 -16.84 -2.72 -3.80
C MET A 167 -15.98 -2.94 -2.56
N ASN A 168 -14.82 -2.29 -2.46
CA ASN A 168 -13.97 -2.34 -1.28
C ASN A 168 -14.64 -1.75 -0.03
N HIS A 169 -15.61 -0.85 -0.16
CA HIS A 169 -16.40 -0.35 0.98
C HIS A 169 -17.68 -1.15 1.23
N GLU A 170 -18.37 -1.55 0.16
CA GLU A 170 -19.69 -2.16 0.24
C GLU A 170 -19.70 -3.70 0.37
N VAL A 171 -18.54 -4.37 0.34
CA VAL A 171 -18.39 -5.83 0.46
C VAL A 171 -17.41 -6.15 1.59
N SER A 172 -17.88 -6.79 2.67
CA SER A 172 -17.11 -6.97 3.92
C SER A 172 -15.75 -7.65 3.74
N ILE A 173 -15.64 -8.69 2.89
CA ILE A 173 -14.35 -9.36 2.65
C ILE A 173 -13.35 -8.47 1.89
N LEU A 174 -13.84 -7.54 1.06
CA LEU A 174 -12.99 -6.60 0.34
C LEU A 174 -12.63 -5.40 1.23
N TRP A 175 -13.57 -4.97 2.08
CA TRP A 175 -13.32 -4.01 3.15
C TRP A 175 -12.23 -4.48 4.11
N ALA A 176 -12.13 -5.79 4.38
CA ALA A 176 -11.05 -6.34 5.19
C ALA A 176 -9.65 -5.94 4.69
N SER A 177 -9.48 -5.81 3.36
CA SER A 177 -8.22 -5.33 2.78
C SER A 177 -8.12 -3.81 2.82
N HIS A 178 -9.23 -3.12 2.55
CA HIS A 178 -9.24 -1.67 2.34
C HIS A 178 -9.31 -0.85 3.63
N GLN A 179 -9.85 -1.42 4.72
CA GLN A 179 -9.94 -0.76 6.03
C GLN A 179 -8.59 -0.27 6.53
N THR A 180 -7.50 -0.96 6.19
CA THR A 180 -6.13 -0.55 6.52
C THR A 180 -5.88 0.87 6.02
N HIS A 181 -6.37 1.23 4.83
CA HIS A 181 -6.23 2.57 4.29
C HIS A 181 -6.98 3.64 5.10
N HIS A 182 -8.18 3.29 5.57
CA HIS A 182 -9.04 4.17 6.38
C HIS A 182 -8.71 4.15 7.87
N SER A 183 -7.88 3.22 8.36
CA SER A 183 -7.64 3.04 9.79
C SER A 183 -6.82 4.16 10.43
N SER A 184 -6.32 5.11 9.63
CA SER A 184 -5.61 6.28 10.13
C SER A 184 -6.52 7.21 10.90
N GLU A 185 -6.15 7.56 12.13
CA GLU A 185 -6.80 8.65 12.88
C GLU A 185 -6.11 10.01 12.66
N GLU A 186 -5.08 10.06 11.81
CA GLU A 186 -4.47 11.31 11.34
C GLU A 186 -4.51 11.40 9.82
N TYR A 187 -5.02 12.51 9.28
CA TYR A 187 -5.19 12.67 7.84
C TYR A 187 -4.16 13.64 7.25
N ASN A 188 -3.18 13.09 6.56
CA ASN A 188 -2.09 13.78 5.87
C ASN A 188 -1.58 12.91 4.69
N LEU A 189 -0.59 13.39 3.94
CA LEU A 189 -0.09 12.72 2.73
C LEU A 189 0.51 11.33 3.01
N SER A 190 0.92 11.03 4.25
CA SER A 190 1.35 9.67 4.59
C SER A 190 0.21 8.66 4.53
N THR A 191 -1.04 9.08 4.75
CA THR A 191 -2.24 8.23 4.65
C THR A 191 -2.41 7.63 3.26
N ALA A 192 -2.02 8.35 2.20
CA ALA A 192 -1.98 7.82 0.83
C ALA A 192 -1.11 6.55 0.71
N LEU A 193 -0.06 6.45 1.53
CA LEU A 193 0.88 5.33 1.54
C LEU A 193 0.40 4.17 2.43
N ARG A 194 -0.68 4.34 3.21
CA ARG A 194 -1.25 3.30 4.07
C ARG A 194 -2.02 2.27 3.23
N GLN A 195 -1.30 1.47 2.47
CA GLN A 195 -1.86 0.53 1.49
C GLN A 195 -2.04 -0.87 2.07
N SER A 196 -3.05 -1.57 1.57
CA SER A 196 -3.30 -2.98 1.91
C SER A 196 -2.24 -3.89 1.32
N MET A 197 -1.83 -4.91 2.08
CA MET A 197 -0.97 -5.98 1.55
C MET A 197 -1.74 -7.02 0.74
N ILE A 198 -3.06 -7.14 0.95
CA ILE A 198 -3.91 -8.16 0.31
C ILE A 198 -4.62 -7.62 -0.93
N GLY A 199 -4.95 -6.32 -0.97
CA GLY A 199 -5.72 -5.73 -2.07
C GLY A 199 -5.16 -6.02 -3.47
N GLY A 200 -3.83 -6.03 -3.62
CA GLY A 200 -3.17 -6.33 -4.90
C GLY A 200 -3.48 -7.72 -5.48
N ILE A 201 -3.96 -8.68 -4.67
CA ILE A 201 -4.24 -10.06 -5.10
C ILE A 201 -5.50 -10.13 -5.97
N TYR A 202 -6.47 -9.25 -5.77
CA TYR A 202 -7.79 -9.34 -6.42
C TYR A 202 -8.27 -8.06 -7.10
N ASN A 203 -7.72 -6.88 -6.75
CA ASN A 203 -8.17 -5.59 -7.26
C ASN A 203 -8.16 -5.50 -8.81
N TRP A 204 -7.24 -6.22 -9.47
CA TRP A 204 -7.07 -6.22 -10.92
C TRP A 204 -8.25 -6.81 -11.69
N ILE A 205 -9.09 -7.64 -11.06
CA ILE A 205 -10.21 -8.32 -11.73
C ILE A 205 -11.20 -7.31 -12.34
N VAL A 206 -11.38 -6.16 -11.68
CA VAL A 206 -12.30 -5.10 -12.11
C VAL A 206 -11.81 -4.38 -13.38
N TYR A 207 -10.52 -4.50 -13.70
CA TYR A 207 -9.92 -3.92 -14.90
C TYR A 207 -9.99 -4.85 -16.13
N LEU A 208 -10.30 -6.14 -15.96
CA LEU A 208 -10.39 -7.10 -17.07
C LEU A 208 -11.37 -6.71 -18.19
N PRO A 209 -12.52 -6.06 -17.94
CA PRO A 209 -13.38 -5.56 -19.01
C PRO A 209 -12.64 -4.65 -19.99
N MET A 210 -11.61 -3.92 -19.56
CA MET A 210 -10.80 -3.10 -20.47
C MET A 210 -10.12 -3.96 -21.56
N ALA A 211 -9.60 -5.14 -21.21
CA ALA A 211 -8.98 -6.05 -22.17
C ALA A 211 -9.99 -6.50 -23.23
N PHE A 212 -11.20 -6.85 -22.78
CA PHE A 212 -12.31 -7.26 -23.64
C PHE A 212 -12.75 -6.15 -24.62
N PHE A 213 -12.73 -4.88 -24.18
CA PHE A 213 -13.04 -3.72 -25.02
C PHE A 213 -11.84 -3.18 -25.82
N GLY A 214 -10.72 -3.91 -25.88
CA GLY A 214 -9.64 -3.61 -26.81
C GLY A 214 -8.61 -2.60 -26.32
N PHE A 215 -8.58 -2.29 -25.02
CA PHE A 215 -7.47 -1.54 -24.43
C PHE A 215 -6.25 -2.45 -24.29
N THR A 216 -5.10 -2.01 -24.78
CA THR A 216 -3.87 -2.80 -24.75
C THR A 216 -3.42 -3.05 -23.31
N PRO A 217 -2.62 -4.11 -23.04
CA PRO A 217 -2.00 -4.32 -21.73
C PRO A 217 -1.21 -3.10 -21.25
N VAL A 218 -0.53 -2.40 -22.17
CA VAL A 218 0.15 -1.13 -21.88
C VAL A 218 -0.82 -0.05 -21.44
N ALA A 219 -1.98 0.10 -22.09
CA ALA A 219 -3.00 1.06 -21.67
C ALA A 219 -3.46 0.79 -20.23
N TYR A 220 -3.70 -0.47 -19.88
CA TYR A 220 -4.03 -0.86 -18.51
C TYR A 220 -2.94 -0.48 -17.50
N VAL A 221 -1.70 -0.93 -17.72
CA VAL A 221 -0.58 -0.70 -16.80
C VAL A 221 -0.27 0.79 -16.63
N VAL A 222 -0.31 1.56 -17.72
CA VAL A 222 -0.08 3.02 -17.69
C VAL A 222 -1.20 3.72 -16.94
N HIS A 223 -2.46 3.53 -17.35
CA HIS A 223 -3.57 4.27 -16.75
C HIS A 223 -3.90 3.85 -15.32
N ALA A 224 -3.65 2.60 -14.94
CA ALA A 224 -3.75 2.17 -13.53
C ALA A 224 -2.72 2.87 -12.64
N GLN A 225 -1.47 3.03 -13.13
CA GLN A 225 -0.44 3.79 -12.42
C GLN A 225 -0.82 5.27 -12.30
N LEU A 226 -1.20 5.92 -13.40
CA LEU A 226 -1.57 7.34 -13.37
C LEU A 226 -2.77 7.61 -12.45
N ASN A 227 -3.74 6.69 -12.41
CA ASN A 227 -4.90 6.79 -11.54
C ASN A 227 -4.47 6.74 -10.06
N LEU A 228 -3.61 5.80 -9.71
CA LEU A 228 -3.03 5.69 -8.36
C LEU A 228 -2.21 6.94 -7.99
N LEU A 229 -1.42 7.46 -8.94
CA LEU A 229 -0.57 8.63 -8.72
C LEU A 229 -1.37 9.91 -8.45
N TYR A 230 -2.47 10.10 -9.18
CA TYR A 230 -3.39 11.20 -8.94
C TYR A 230 -3.94 11.19 -7.52
N GLN A 231 -4.24 10.02 -6.99
CA GLN A 231 -4.86 9.91 -5.66
C GLN A 231 -3.90 10.26 -4.52
N PHE A 232 -2.59 10.41 -4.75
CA PHE A 232 -1.68 10.78 -3.67
C PHE A 232 -1.99 12.17 -3.07
N TRP A 233 -2.11 13.20 -3.92
CA TRP A 233 -2.15 14.59 -3.46
C TRP A 233 -3.48 14.98 -2.77
N ILE A 234 -4.55 14.22 -2.99
CA ILE A 234 -5.86 14.44 -2.36
C ILE A 234 -5.90 14.04 -0.88
N HIS A 235 -4.86 13.37 -0.37
CA HIS A 235 -4.73 12.99 1.04
C HIS A 235 -4.15 14.13 1.89
N THR A 236 -4.88 15.24 2.02
CA THR A 236 -4.45 16.35 2.87
C THR A 236 -5.62 17.06 3.53
N ALA A 237 -5.43 17.45 4.80
CA ALA A 237 -6.35 18.32 5.52
C ALA A 237 -6.07 19.82 5.31
N MET A 238 -4.95 20.17 4.66
CA MET A 238 -4.46 21.55 4.55
C MET A 238 -5.13 22.32 3.40
N ILE A 239 -5.48 21.64 2.30
CA ILE A 239 -6.15 22.26 1.15
C ILE A 239 -7.67 22.20 1.37
N LYS A 240 -8.28 23.33 1.74
CA LYS A 240 -9.71 23.36 2.09
C LYS A 240 -10.65 23.28 0.89
N SER A 241 -10.35 23.98 -0.19
CA SER A 241 -11.15 23.91 -1.42
C SER A 241 -10.29 24.09 -2.66
N CYS A 242 -10.72 23.48 -3.77
CA CYS A 242 -10.19 23.66 -5.12
C CYS A 242 -11.17 24.40 -6.04
N GLY A 243 -12.25 25.00 -5.50
CA GLY A 243 -13.21 25.79 -6.26
C GLY A 243 -13.85 25.01 -7.41
N ILE A 244 -13.83 25.57 -8.62
CA ILE A 244 -14.51 24.97 -9.79
C ILE A 244 -14.03 23.54 -10.09
N PHE A 245 -12.80 23.17 -9.73
CA PHE A 245 -12.28 21.83 -9.95
C PHE A 245 -13.06 20.75 -9.18
N GLU A 246 -13.71 21.09 -8.07
CA GLU A 246 -14.57 20.18 -7.30
C GLU A 246 -15.84 19.76 -8.08
N SER A 247 -16.16 20.45 -9.18
CA SER A 247 -17.30 20.06 -10.01
C SER A 247 -17.02 18.80 -10.85
N PHE A 248 -15.76 18.48 -11.17
CA PHE A 248 -15.40 17.35 -12.05
C PHE A 248 -14.19 16.52 -11.60
N LEU A 249 -13.32 17.03 -10.73
CA LEU A 249 -12.20 16.30 -10.14
C LEU A 249 -12.52 15.81 -8.73
N ASN A 250 -11.95 14.66 -8.37
CA ASN A 250 -11.82 14.27 -6.97
C ASN A 250 -10.76 15.18 -6.32
N THR A 251 -11.07 15.79 -5.18
CA THR A 251 -10.24 16.83 -4.55
C THR A 251 -9.98 16.47 -3.10
N PRO A 252 -9.06 17.17 -2.40
CA PRO A 252 -8.86 16.94 -0.98
C PRO A 252 -10.14 17.07 -0.14
N SER A 253 -11.09 17.93 -0.52
CA SER A 253 -12.37 18.07 0.19
C SER A 253 -13.25 16.82 0.05
N HIS A 254 -13.46 16.34 -1.17
CA HIS A 254 -14.21 15.11 -1.40
C HIS A 254 -13.57 13.89 -0.72
N HIS A 255 -12.24 13.81 -0.79
CA HIS A 255 -11.49 12.68 -0.23
C HIS A 255 -11.43 12.72 1.30
N ARG A 256 -11.48 13.91 1.92
CA ARG A 256 -11.70 14.01 3.38
C ARG A 256 -13.03 13.38 3.78
N VAL A 257 -14.12 13.72 3.10
CA VAL A 257 -15.44 13.11 3.35
C VAL A 257 -15.34 11.60 3.21
N HIS A 258 -14.69 11.11 2.14
CA HIS A 258 -14.48 9.69 1.93
C HIS A 258 -13.74 8.99 3.10
N HIS A 259 -12.71 9.63 3.65
CA HIS A 259 -11.96 9.12 4.81
C HIS A 259 -12.63 9.38 6.16
N GLY A 260 -13.71 10.15 6.19
CA GLY A 260 -14.42 10.50 7.40
C GLY A 260 -15.22 9.34 7.97
N ARG A 261 -15.29 9.26 9.31
CA ARG A 261 -16.17 8.34 10.03
C ARG A 261 -17.43 9.01 10.59
N ASN A 262 -17.64 10.29 10.28
CA ASN A 262 -18.90 10.98 10.59
C ASN A 262 -20.06 10.24 9.90
N PRO A 263 -21.28 10.24 10.47
CA PRO A 263 -22.40 9.53 9.87
C PRO A 263 -22.69 9.89 8.41
N TYR A 264 -22.52 11.17 8.01
CA TYR A 264 -22.74 11.61 6.64
C TYR A 264 -21.63 11.19 5.65
N CYS A 265 -20.45 10.85 6.17
CA CYS A 265 -19.28 10.45 5.39
C CYS A 265 -19.29 8.98 4.96
N ILE A 266 -20.06 8.13 5.64
CA ILE A 266 -20.03 6.68 5.42
C ILE A 266 -20.55 6.33 4.01
N ASP A 267 -19.79 5.49 3.31
CA ASP A 267 -20.12 4.98 1.98
C ASP A 267 -20.28 6.08 0.90
N LYS A 268 -19.44 7.13 0.96
CA LYS A 268 -19.45 8.29 0.04
C LYS A 268 -18.12 8.46 -0.72
N ASN A 269 -18.21 9.13 -1.88
CA ASN A 269 -17.10 9.66 -2.66
C ASN A 269 -16.01 8.63 -3.04
N TYR A 270 -16.36 7.63 -3.85
CA TYR A 270 -15.47 6.54 -4.26
C TYR A 270 -14.55 6.85 -5.46
N ALA A 271 -14.74 7.97 -6.16
CA ALA A 271 -13.98 8.29 -7.36
C ALA A 271 -12.46 8.35 -7.11
N GLY A 272 -11.67 7.92 -8.10
CA GLY A 272 -10.22 8.08 -8.06
C GLY A 272 -9.82 9.48 -8.54
N VAL A 273 -10.09 9.77 -9.82
CA VAL A 273 -9.71 11.01 -10.48
C VAL A 273 -10.92 11.91 -10.73
N LEU A 274 -12.00 11.38 -11.32
CA LEU A 274 -13.15 12.17 -11.73
C LEU A 274 -14.33 11.96 -10.78
N ILE A 275 -14.73 13.01 -10.05
CA ILE A 275 -15.88 12.95 -9.12
C ILE A 275 -17.23 12.73 -9.85
N ILE A 276 -17.24 12.80 -11.18
CA ILE A 276 -18.42 12.58 -12.02
C ILE A 276 -19.05 11.21 -11.76
N TRP A 277 -18.26 10.18 -11.44
CA TRP A 277 -18.78 8.84 -11.17
C TRP A 277 -19.65 8.81 -9.91
N ASP A 278 -19.21 9.48 -8.83
CA ASP A 278 -20.02 9.60 -7.62
C ASP A 278 -21.33 10.35 -7.85
N LYS A 279 -21.30 11.39 -8.70
CA LYS A 279 -22.52 12.14 -9.06
C LYS A 279 -23.46 11.31 -9.92
N MET A 280 -22.92 10.53 -10.87
CA MET A 280 -23.70 9.65 -11.74
C MET A 280 -24.34 8.48 -10.98
N PHE A 281 -23.63 7.90 -10.02
CA PHE A 281 -24.05 6.70 -9.30
C PHE A 281 -24.63 6.98 -7.90
N GLY A 282 -24.83 8.26 -7.55
CA GLY A 282 -25.54 8.69 -6.34
C GLY A 282 -24.75 8.49 -5.03
N THR A 283 -23.41 8.49 -5.09
CA THR A 283 -22.53 8.32 -3.94
C THR A 283 -21.77 9.60 -3.56
N PHE A 284 -22.05 10.71 -4.25
CA PHE A 284 -21.46 12.01 -3.98
C PHE A 284 -22.00 12.64 -2.68
N GLU A 285 -21.10 13.18 -1.87
CA GLU A 285 -21.41 14.00 -0.69
C GLU A 285 -20.37 15.12 -0.55
N PRO A 286 -20.77 16.40 -0.53
CA PRO A 286 -19.83 17.49 -0.28
C PRO A 286 -19.38 17.50 1.19
N GLU A 287 -18.23 18.10 1.47
CA GLU A 287 -17.81 18.33 2.85
C GLU A 287 -18.70 19.39 3.52
N HIS A 288 -19.20 19.09 4.73
CA HIS A 288 -20.07 20.02 5.46
C HIS A 288 -19.19 21.03 6.21
N PRO A 289 -19.29 22.34 5.93
CA PRO A 289 -18.39 23.34 6.52
C PRO A 289 -18.59 23.52 8.03
N ASP A 290 -19.76 23.14 8.55
CA ASP A 290 -20.13 23.29 9.95
C ASP A 290 -19.81 22.05 10.80
N GLU A 291 -19.31 20.97 10.19
CA GLU A 291 -18.97 19.72 10.87
C GLU A 291 -17.54 19.28 10.56
N GLU A 292 -16.69 19.24 11.59
CA GLU A 292 -15.32 18.74 11.43
C GLU A 292 -15.32 17.25 11.06
N VAL A 293 -14.63 16.93 9.96
CA VAL A 293 -14.42 15.55 9.54
C VAL A 293 -13.46 14.85 10.51
N VAL A 294 -13.94 13.78 11.13
CA VAL A 294 -13.17 12.91 12.02
C VAL A 294 -12.74 11.66 11.27
N TYR A 295 -11.46 11.31 11.38
CA TYR A 295 -10.87 10.19 10.64
C TYR A 295 -10.75 8.91 11.48
N GLY A 296 -10.39 7.83 10.80
CA GLY A 296 -10.29 6.47 11.33
C GLY A 296 -11.48 5.64 10.91
N ILE A 297 -11.56 4.42 11.43
CA ILE A 297 -12.71 3.54 11.22
C ILE A 297 -13.63 3.55 12.45
N LEU A 298 -14.90 3.13 12.27
CA LEU A 298 -15.90 3.11 13.33
C LEU A 298 -15.50 2.24 14.54
N SER A 299 -14.73 1.18 14.29
CA SER A 299 -14.13 0.33 15.33
C SER A 299 -12.61 0.46 15.25
N PRO A 300 -11.99 1.39 16.01
CA PRO A 300 -10.57 1.68 15.89
C PRO A 300 -9.69 0.44 16.08
N VAL A 301 -8.65 0.31 15.26
CA VAL A 301 -7.68 -0.81 15.35
C VAL A 301 -6.87 -0.76 16.65
N SER A 302 -6.66 0.44 17.21
CA SER A 302 -5.94 0.70 18.46
C SER A 302 -4.59 -0.03 18.56
N SER A 303 -3.81 0.03 17.48
CA SER A 303 -2.50 -0.60 17.38
C SER A 303 -1.70 0.02 16.24
N PHE A 304 -0.38 0.15 16.44
CA PHE A 304 0.59 0.56 15.42
C PHE A 304 1.38 -0.62 14.85
N ASN A 305 1.18 -1.84 15.37
CA ASN A 305 1.74 -3.07 14.77
C ASN A 305 1.32 -3.22 13.29
N GLY A 306 2.27 -3.08 12.37
CA GLY A 306 2.02 -3.06 10.94
C GLY A 306 1.46 -4.36 10.36
N VAL A 307 1.68 -5.51 11.01
CA VAL A 307 1.06 -6.79 10.60
C VAL A 307 -0.37 -6.88 11.12
N TRP A 308 -0.61 -6.44 12.36
CA TRP A 308 -1.93 -6.46 12.96
C TRP A 308 -2.90 -5.53 12.21
N VAL A 309 -2.49 -4.31 11.86
CA VAL A 309 -3.30 -3.34 11.10
C VAL A 309 -3.77 -3.90 9.74
N GLN A 310 -3.02 -4.84 9.17
CA GLN A 310 -3.32 -5.47 7.89
C GLN A 310 -4.21 -6.72 8.03
N THR A 311 -4.28 -7.32 9.22
CA THR A 311 -4.88 -8.65 9.43
C THR A 311 -6.04 -8.67 10.41
N CYS A 312 -6.17 -7.68 11.30
CA CYS A 312 -7.15 -7.67 12.39
C CYS A 312 -8.59 -7.88 11.89
N TYR A 313 -8.99 -7.17 10.83
CA TYR A 313 -10.34 -7.28 10.30
C TYR A 313 -10.63 -8.66 9.71
N TYR A 314 -9.64 -9.37 9.16
CA TYR A 314 -9.83 -10.75 8.70
C TYR A 314 -10.10 -11.70 9.87
N PHE A 315 -9.42 -11.51 11.00
CA PHE A 315 -9.71 -12.27 12.22
C PHE A 315 -11.11 -11.97 12.75
N ASP A 316 -11.54 -10.70 12.70
CA ASP A 316 -12.89 -10.31 13.10
C ASP A 316 -13.94 -10.92 12.18
N ALA A 317 -13.73 -10.87 10.86
CA ALA A 317 -14.61 -11.47 9.87
C ALA A 317 -14.75 -12.98 10.07
N VAL A 318 -13.63 -13.71 10.27
CA VAL A 318 -13.65 -15.15 10.54
C VAL A 318 -14.34 -15.48 11.87
N SER A 319 -14.07 -14.68 12.92
CA SER A 319 -14.72 -14.86 14.23
C SER A 319 -16.22 -14.63 14.15
N ARG A 320 -16.65 -13.67 13.32
CA ARG A 320 -18.06 -13.39 13.05
C ARG A 320 -18.76 -14.55 12.35
N LEU A 321 -18.07 -15.30 11.48
CA LEU A 321 -18.66 -16.49 10.86
C LEU A 321 -19.11 -17.54 11.88
N ALA A 322 -18.43 -17.63 13.04
CA ALA A 322 -18.78 -18.57 14.08
C ALA A 322 -20.07 -18.21 14.84
N THR A 323 -20.51 -16.94 14.79
CA THR A 323 -21.72 -16.49 15.49
C THR A 323 -23.01 -16.78 14.71
N PHE A 324 -22.91 -17.03 13.40
CA PHE A 324 -24.06 -17.31 12.55
C PHE A 324 -24.38 -18.81 12.48
N PRO A 325 -25.63 -19.24 12.78
CA PRO A 325 -25.99 -20.65 12.83
C PRO A 325 -26.14 -21.29 11.44
N ASN A 326 -26.50 -20.52 10.41
CA ASN A 326 -26.78 -21.03 9.08
C ASN A 326 -25.77 -20.54 8.03
N LEU A 327 -25.61 -21.31 6.95
CA LEU A 327 -24.65 -21.02 5.89
C LEU A 327 -24.96 -19.72 5.13
N ARG A 328 -26.24 -19.38 4.99
CA ARG A 328 -26.68 -18.17 4.27
C ARG A 328 -26.15 -16.91 4.95
N ASP A 329 -26.31 -16.81 6.27
CA ASP A 329 -25.85 -15.66 7.03
C ASP A 329 -24.32 -15.58 7.10
N LYS A 330 -23.64 -16.73 7.12
CA LYS A 330 -22.17 -16.78 6.97
C LYS A 330 -21.74 -16.18 5.63
N ILE A 331 -22.32 -16.61 4.52
CA ILE A 331 -22.01 -16.07 3.19
C ILE A 331 -22.36 -14.57 3.13
N ASN A 332 -23.56 -14.18 3.55
CA ASN A 332 -24.00 -12.78 3.56
C ASN A 332 -23.06 -11.89 4.38
N SER A 333 -22.55 -12.37 5.51
CA SER A 333 -21.60 -11.60 6.33
C SER A 333 -20.26 -11.29 5.63
N LEU A 334 -19.91 -12.03 4.57
CA LEU A 334 -18.72 -11.79 3.76
C LEU A 334 -19.00 -10.92 2.53
N ILE A 335 -20.18 -11.08 1.90
CA ILE A 335 -20.51 -10.43 0.63
C ILE A 335 -21.36 -9.16 0.75
N MET A 336 -22.05 -8.98 1.88
CA MET A 336 -22.78 -7.75 2.19
C MET A 336 -21.84 -6.72 2.84
N GLY A 337 -22.34 -5.51 3.10
CA GLY A 337 -21.52 -4.45 3.67
C GLY A 337 -21.03 -4.76 5.09
N PRO A 338 -19.95 -4.10 5.55
CA PRO A 338 -19.37 -4.30 6.88
C PRO A 338 -20.41 -4.22 8.03
N GLY A 339 -21.38 -3.31 7.91
CA GLY A 339 -22.45 -3.10 8.87
C GLY A 339 -23.62 -4.11 8.80
N TRP A 340 -23.63 -5.03 7.84
CA TRP A 340 -24.74 -5.97 7.65
C TRP A 340 -24.86 -6.97 8.79
N SER A 341 -26.07 -7.24 9.26
CA SER A 341 -26.40 -8.39 10.12
C SER A 341 -27.77 -8.96 9.73
N PRO A 342 -28.14 -10.18 10.15
CA PRO A 342 -29.45 -10.75 9.83
C PRO A 342 -30.59 -9.79 10.22
N GLY A 343 -31.38 -9.38 9.23
CA GLY A 343 -32.49 -8.43 9.39
C GLY A 343 -32.17 -6.97 9.06
N THR A 344 -30.92 -6.59 8.83
CA THR A 344 -30.57 -5.22 8.37
C THR A 344 -30.57 -5.11 6.85
N GLN A 345 -30.52 -3.88 6.34
CA GLN A 345 -30.27 -3.62 4.91
C GLN A 345 -28.87 -4.09 4.49
N ARG A 346 -28.62 -4.14 3.17
CA ARG A 346 -27.36 -4.64 2.57
C ARG A 346 -26.10 -4.01 3.17
N LEU A 347 -26.11 -2.71 3.46
CA LEU A 347 -24.93 -2.01 4.00
C LEU A 347 -24.96 -1.88 5.54
N GLY A 348 -25.96 -2.47 6.19
CA GLY A 348 -26.25 -2.24 7.61
C GLY A 348 -27.39 -1.24 7.81
N ASN A 349 -27.60 -0.82 9.06
CA ASN A 349 -28.56 0.23 9.38
C ASN A 349 -27.81 1.55 9.60
N PRO A 350 -28.04 2.59 8.78
CA PRO A 350 -27.40 3.90 8.97
C PRO A 350 -27.65 4.51 10.36
N GLU A 351 -28.80 4.25 10.97
CA GLU A 351 -29.13 4.75 12.32
C GLU A 351 -28.24 4.15 13.43
N HIS A 352 -27.55 3.04 13.14
CA HIS A 352 -26.60 2.44 14.07
C HIS A 352 -25.19 3.02 13.96
N ILE A 353 -24.93 3.92 13.00
CA ILE A 353 -23.64 4.60 12.91
C ILE A 353 -23.57 5.60 14.07
N PRO A 354 -22.60 5.45 14.99
CA PRO A 354 -22.52 6.31 16.16
C PRO A 354 -22.20 7.75 15.75
N ALA A 355 -22.89 8.71 16.37
CA ALA A 355 -22.52 10.12 16.26
C ALA A 355 -21.11 10.36 16.86
N ILE A 356 -20.42 11.37 16.34
CA ILE A 356 -19.11 11.76 16.84
C ILE A 356 -19.25 12.30 18.28
N GLN A 357 -18.48 11.72 19.19
CA GLN A 357 -18.40 12.19 20.57
C GLN A 357 -17.20 13.14 20.72
N HIS A 358 -17.46 14.35 21.23
CA HIS A 358 -16.43 15.33 21.54
C HIS A 358 -16.09 15.35 23.05
N PRO A 359 -14.81 15.52 23.43
CA PRO A 359 -13.64 15.66 22.56
C PRO A 359 -13.30 14.33 21.88
N VAL A 360 -12.87 14.40 20.61
CA VAL A 360 -12.47 13.23 19.83
C VAL A 360 -11.25 12.60 20.49
N LYS A 361 -11.37 11.32 20.86
CA LYS A 361 -10.26 10.53 21.40
C LYS A 361 -9.57 9.80 20.26
N VAL A 362 -8.30 10.08 20.06
CA VAL A 362 -7.42 9.34 19.15
C VAL A 362 -6.53 8.39 19.95
N TYR A 363 -6.24 7.23 19.37
CA TYR A 363 -5.25 6.29 19.89
C TYR A 363 -3.85 6.86 19.62
N ASP A 364 -3.18 7.30 20.68
CA ASP A 364 -1.85 7.89 20.63
C ASP A 364 -1.03 7.51 21.86
N VAL A 365 -0.19 6.49 21.73
CA VAL A 365 0.66 5.98 22.82
C VAL A 365 1.91 6.84 22.92
N GLN A 366 2.09 7.48 24.07
CA GLN A 366 3.28 8.29 24.36
C GLN A 366 4.43 7.39 24.83
N ILE A 367 5.54 7.39 24.09
CA ILE A 367 6.75 6.63 24.41
C ILE A 367 7.93 7.55 24.72
N ALA A 368 8.96 6.99 25.38
CA ALA A 368 10.18 7.75 25.68
C ALA A 368 10.87 8.24 24.38
N PRO A 369 11.42 9.47 24.33
CA PRO A 369 11.99 10.02 23.10
C PRO A 369 13.07 9.16 22.42
N TRP A 370 13.89 8.45 23.20
CA TRP A 370 14.89 7.55 22.66
C TRP A 370 14.28 6.35 21.90
N LYS A 371 13.10 5.88 22.31
CA LYS A 371 12.37 4.82 21.60
C LYS A 371 11.84 5.34 20.27
N SER A 372 11.33 6.58 20.23
CA SER A 372 10.91 7.22 18.99
C SER A 372 12.09 7.38 18.02
N ALA A 373 13.23 7.89 18.52
CA ALA A 373 14.45 8.00 17.73
C ALA A 373 14.94 6.63 17.21
N TYR A 374 14.90 5.60 18.07
CA TYR A 374 15.22 4.23 17.69
C TYR A 374 14.34 3.72 16.55
N VAL A 375 13.01 3.90 16.65
CA VAL A 375 12.06 3.49 15.60
C VAL A 375 12.36 4.19 14.29
N ILE A 376 12.59 5.51 14.32
CA ILE A 376 12.89 6.28 13.09
C ILE A 376 14.15 5.73 12.42
N VAL A 377 15.25 5.54 13.17
CA VAL A 377 16.50 5.01 12.63
C VAL A 377 16.30 3.61 12.05
N HIS A 378 15.70 2.69 12.80
CA HIS A 378 15.48 1.32 12.34
C HIS A 378 14.48 1.20 11.21
N PHE A 379 13.50 2.10 11.13
CA PHE A 379 12.55 2.16 10.03
C PHE A 379 13.20 2.66 8.73
N VAL A 380 14.10 3.65 8.82
CA VAL A 380 14.93 4.05 7.65
C VAL A 380 15.80 2.89 7.19
N LEU A 381 16.46 2.17 8.10
CA LEU A 381 17.23 0.97 7.76
C LEU A 381 16.35 -0.11 7.10
N LEU A 382 15.10 -0.25 7.53
CA LEU A 382 14.14 -1.18 6.94
C LEU A 382 13.75 -0.78 5.51
N ILE A 383 13.55 0.51 5.24
CA ILE A 383 13.30 1.02 3.88
C ILE A 383 14.52 0.76 2.98
N LEU A 384 15.74 1.00 3.48
CA LEU A 384 16.96 0.71 2.73
C LEU A 384 17.09 -0.79 2.42
N PHE A 385 16.76 -1.65 3.38
CA PHE A 385 16.75 -3.11 3.19
C PHE A 385 15.70 -3.55 2.16
N PHE A 386 14.49 -2.98 2.22
CA PHE A 386 13.46 -3.21 1.21
C PHE A 386 13.93 -2.80 -0.18
N HIS A 387 14.52 -1.61 -0.33
CA HIS A 387 15.01 -1.13 -1.62
C HIS A 387 16.11 -2.04 -2.18
N HIS A 388 17.06 -2.44 -1.33
CA HIS A 388 18.10 -3.41 -1.72
C HIS A 388 17.51 -4.74 -2.20
N THR A 389 16.47 -5.24 -1.52
CA THR A 389 15.73 -6.44 -1.92
C THR A 389 15.03 -6.24 -3.26
N ALA A 390 14.35 -5.11 -3.45
CA ALA A 390 13.61 -4.78 -4.67
C ALA A 390 14.51 -4.68 -5.92
N GLU A 391 15.79 -4.30 -5.76
CA GLU A 391 16.75 -4.27 -6.86
C GLU A 391 17.30 -5.65 -7.25
N ARG A 392 17.22 -6.64 -6.34
CA ARG A 392 17.94 -7.93 -6.47
C ARG A 392 17.04 -9.15 -6.45
N PHE A 393 15.76 -8.99 -6.14
CA PHE A 393 14.84 -10.13 -5.94
C PHE A 393 14.78 -11.06 -7.16
N GLU A 394 14.98 -10.54 -8.38
CA GLU A 394 15.01 -11.36 -9.61
C GLU A 394 16.21 -12.32 -9.66
N GLY A 395 17.34 -11.95 -9.04
CA GLY A 395 18.54 -12.77 -8.94
C GLY A 395 18.59 -13.68 -7.71
N TRP A 396 17.64 -13.53 -6.78
CA TRP A 396 17.58 -14.32 -5.55
C TRP A 396 16.79 -15.62 -5.74
N SER A 397 17.16 -16.66 -5.00
CA SER A 397 16.34 -17.86 -4.89
C SER A 397 14.99 -17.54 -4.23
N HIS A 398 13.96 -18.36 -4.49
CA HIS A 398 12.67 -18.17 -3.84
C HIS A 398 12.79 -18.17 -2.31
N THR A 399 13.63 -19.03 -1.73
CA THR A 399 13.86 -19.09 -0.29
C THR A 399 14.39 -17.77 0.26
N GLN A 400 15.34 -17.14 -0.43
CA GLN A 400 15.86 -15.82 -0.06
C GLN A 400 14.78 -14.75 -0.08
N VAL A 401 13.98 -14.69 -1.15
CA VAL A 401 12.87 -13.73 -1.28
C VAL A 401 11.85 -13.93 -0.16
N TRP A 402 11.46 -15.17 0.13
CA TRP A 402 10.52 -15.49 1.21
C TRP A 402 11.06 -15.08 2.59
N LEU A 403 12.31 -15.43 2.90
CA LEU A 403 12.93 -15.07 4.18
C LEU A 403 13.07 -13.56 4.36
N ALA A 404 13.48 -12.84 3.30
CA ALA A 404 13.57 -11.38 3.32
C ALA A 404 12.20 -10.74 3.52
N SER A 405 11.16 -11.20 2.81
CA SER A 405 9.79 -10.72 2.97
C SER A 405 9.24 -11.00 4.37
N LEU A 406 9.50 -12.17 4.94
CA LEU A 406 9.10 -12.49 6.32
C LEU A 406 9.83 -11.60 7.33
N GLY A 407 11.14 -11.38 7.15
CA GLY A 407 11.93 -10.48 7.99
C GLY A 407 11.46 -9.03 7.94
N LEU A 408 11.07 -8.54 6.75
CA LEU A 408 10.45 -7.23 6.56
C LEU A 408 9.14 -7.12 7.35
N MET A 409 8.22 -8.08 7.19
CA MET A 409 6.94 -8.09 7.89
C MET A 409 7.10 -8.20 9.41
N ALA A 410 7.98 -9.09 9.88
CA ALA A 410 8.29 -9.24 11.30
C ALA A 410 8.87 -7.93 11.88
N SER A 411 9.74 -7.25 11.13
CA SER A 411 10.30 -5.96 11.55
C SER A 411 9.24 -4.86 11.64
N LEU A 412 8.34 -4.77 10.66
CA LEU A 412 7.20 -3.84 10.71
C LEU A 412 6.30 -4.11 11.92
N GLY A 413 6.00 -5.38 12.20
CA GLY A 413 5.22 -5.77 13.37
C GLY A 413 5.91 -5.41 14.69
N ASN A 414 7.22 -5.63 14.79
CA ASN A 414 7.97 -5.36 16.02
C ASN A 414 8.17 -3.87 16.28
N LEU A 415 8.54 -3.09 15.27
CA LEU A 415 8.68 -1.63 15.37
C LEU A 415 7.33 -0.96 15.67
N GLY A 416 6.25 -1.42 15.02
CA GLY A 416 4.90 -0.96 15.35
C GLY A 416 4.47 -1.32 16.77
N SER A 417 4.80 -2.52 17.24
CA SER A 417 4.51 -2.91 18.64
C SER A 417 5.33 -2.12 19.66
N LEU A 418 6.51 -1.64 19.29
CA LEU A 418 7.30 -0.72 20.09
C LEU A 418 6.62 0.64 20.23
N LEU A 419 6.00 1.13 19.16
CA LEU A 419 5.15 2.33 19.19
C LEU A 419 3.89 2.15 20.05
N ASP A 420 3.40 0.91 20.21
CA ASP A 420 2.34 0.55 21.16
C ASP A 420 2.82 0.32 22.61
N ASP A 421 4.11 0.52 22.90
CA ASP A 421 4.76 0.24 24.19
C ASP A 421 4.48 -1.17 24.76
N LYS A 422 4.36 -2.19 23.89
CA LYS A 422 4.05 -3.55 24.36
C LYS A 422 5.18 -4.14 25.20
N ALA A 423 4.82 -4.85 26.28
CA ALA A 423 5.78 -5.38 27.24
C ALA A 423 6.74 -6.43 26.66
N TRP A 424 6.36 -7.15 25.60
CA TRP A 424 7.18 -8.20 24.97
C TRP A 424 8.24 -7.66 24.00
N VAL A 425 8.09 -6.42 23.54
CA VAL A 425 8.94 -5.81 22.50
C VAL A 425 10.43 -5.87 22.79
N PRO A 426 10.94 -5.66 24.02
CA PRO A 426 12.38 -5.75 24.25
C PRO A 426 12.98 -7.12 23.90
N TYR A 427 12.22 -8.19 24.11
CA TYR A 427 12.64 -9.54 23.72
C TYR A 427 12.59 -9.69 22.20
N GLY A 428 11.51 -9.22 21.58
CA GLY A 428 11.35 -9.24 20.13
C GLY A 428 12.44 -8.45 19.40
N GLU A 429 12.76 -7.24 19.87
CA GLU A 429 13.81 -6.40 19.28
C GLU A 429 15.21 -6.98 19.45
N PHE A 430 15.49 -7.61 20.60
CA PHE A 430 16.75 -8.34 20.77
C PHE A 430 16.89 -9.46 19.74
N VAL A 431 15.86 -10.30 19.59
CA VAL A 431 15.83 -11.39 18.59
C VAL A 431 15.91 -10.84 17.17
N ARG A 432 15.10 -9.83 16.83
CA ARG A 432 15.09 -9.20 15.50
C ARG A 432 16.48 -8.66 15.12
N CYS A 433 17.20 -8.03 16.06
CA CYS A 433 18.54 -7.54 15.78
C CYS A 433 19.53 -8.68 15.50
N LEU A 434 19.45 -9.78 16.26
CA LEU A 434 20.27 -10.97 16.02
C LEU A 434 19.94 -11.63 14.69
N ASP A 435 18.66 -11.73 14.35
CA ASP A 435 18.20 -12.31 13.09
C ASP A 435 18.74 -11.53 11.89
N VAL A 436 18.71 -10.19 11.94
CA VAL A 436 19.28 -9.35 10.87
C VAL A 436 20.79 -9.53 10.76
N LEU A 437 21.52 -9.62 11.87
CA LEU A 437 22.96 -9.88 11.87
C LEU A 437 23.31 -11.27 11.34
N PHE A 438 22.50 -12.27 11.64
CA PHE A 438 22.66 -13.61 11.10
C PHE A 438 22.36 -13.64 9.60
N PHE A 439 21.24 -13.04 9.20
CA PHE A 439 20.80 -12.96 7.80
C PHE A 439 21.83 -12.25 6.92
N SER A 440 22.40 -11.13 7.39
CA SER A 440 23.43 -10.39 6.65
C SER A 440 24.72 -11.19 6.41
N ARG A 441 25.05 -12.14 7.30
CA ARG A 441 26.21 -13.01 7.18
C ARG A 441 25.97 -14.22 6.29
N VAL A 442 24.76 -14.78 6.31
CA VAL A 442 24.42 -15.98 5.55
C VAL A 442 24.18 -15.67 4.07
N PHE A 443 23.58 -14.52 3.77
CA PHE A 443 23.15 -14.17 2.41
C PHE A 443 24.05 -13.15 1.71
N ASP A 444 25.24 -12.92 2.26
CA ASP A 444 26.33 -12.08 1.72
C ASP A 444 25.82 -10.79 1.03
N PHE A 445 25.34 -9.85 1.86
CA PHE A 445 24.84 -8.56 1.35
C PHE A 445 25.96 -7.76 0.71
N GLU A 446 26.00 -7.74 -0.62
CA GLU A 446 26.85 -6.84 -1.43
C GLU A 446 26.34 -5.39 -1.35
N LEU A 447 26.37 -4.80 -0.16
CA LEU A 447 26.45 -3.36 0.03
C LEU A 447 27.93 -2.94 -0.04
N SER A 448 28.23 -1.67 -0.30
CA SER A 448 29.62 -1.21 -0.17
C SER A 448 30.15 -1.60 1.21
N ASN A 449 31.42 -2.00 1.30
CA ASN A 449 32.02 -2.50 2.55
C ASN A 449 31.78 -1.58 3.75
N LEU A 450 31.71 -0.27 3.51
CA LEU A 450 31.41 0.73 4.53
C LEU A 450 29.94 0.71 4.98
N THR A 451 28.98 0.74 4.04
CA THR A 451 27.55 0.74 4.38
C THR A 451 27.14 -0.57 5.06
N ALA A 452 27.62 -1.70 4.56
CA ALA A 452 27.38 -3.02 5.16
C ALA A 452 27.91 -3.07 6.61
N SER A 453 29.12 -2.55 6.83
CA SER A 453 29.75 -2.47 8.15
C SER A 453 28.96 -1.58 9.10
N LEU A 454 28.54 -0.39 8.67
CA LEU A 454 27.76 0.54 9.50
C LEU A 454 26.43 -0.08 9.94
N ILE A 455 25.67 -0.69 9.02
CA ILE A 455 24.41 -1.36 9.34
C ILE A 455 24.64 -2.48 10.36
N THR A 456 25.68 -3.30 10.15
CA THR A 456 26.05 -4.37 11.08
C THR A 456 26.36 -3.83 12.47
N TRP A 457 27.12 -2.73 12.58
CA TRP A 457 27.43 -2.10 13.87
C TRP A 457 26.18 -1.52 14.55
N ILE A 458 25.26 -0.90 13.79
CA ILE A 458 24.01 -0.38 14.35
C ILE A 458 23.15 -1.51 14.95
N PHE A 459 23.01 -2.63 14.23
CA PHE A 459 22.25 -3.78 14.74
C PHE A 459 22.94 -4.48 15.92
N ALA A 460 24.27 -4.60 15.90
CA ALA A 460 25.02 -5.14 17.03
C ALA A 460 24.90 -4.28 18.30
N PHE A 461 25.02 -2.96 18.15
CA PHE A 461 24.79 -2.01 19.24
C PHE A 461 23.35 -2.10 19.76
N SER A 462 22.37 -2.13 18.86
CA SER A 462 20.95 -2.24 19.21
C SER A 462 20.65 -3.54 19.97
N ALA A 463 21.20 -4.68 19.53
CA ALA A 463 21.10 -5.94 20.25
C ALA A 463 21.66 -5.83 21.67
N GLY A 464 22.82 -5.18 21.85
CA GLY A 464 23.39 -4.91 23.18
C GLY A 464 22.45 -4.08 24.06
N VAL A 465 21.90 -2.97 23.53
CA VAL A 465 20.94 -2.11 24.26
C VAL A 465 19.72 -2.92 24.72
N TRP A 466 19.09 -3.68 23.82
CA TRP A 466 17.91 -4.48 24.18
C TRP A 466 18.23 -5.62 25.12
N TRP A 467 19.42 -6.23 25.02
CA TRP A 467 19.89 -7.21 25.99
C TRP A 467 19.95 -6.62 27.41
N PHE A 468 20.53 -5.42 27.58
CA PHE A 468 20.56 -4.76 28.88
C PHE A 468 19.15 -4.46 29.42
N VAL A 469 18.22 -4.03 28.55
CA VAL A 469 16.82 -3.79 28.93
C VAL A 469 16.14 -5.09 29.38
N VAL A 470 16.31 -6.18 28.63
CA VAL A 470 15.77 -7.51 28.96
C VAL A 470 16.37 -8.03 30.27
N PHE A 471 17.69 -7.99 30.41
CA PHE A 471 18.41 -8.43 31.60
C PHE A 471 17.96 -7.66 32.84
N GLY A 472 17.88 -6.33 32.75
CA GLY A 472 17.40 -5.48 33.83
C GLY A 472 15.98 -5.82 34.28
N ARG A 473 15.08 -6.14 33.34
CA ARG A 473 13.71 -6.59 33.66
C ARG A 473 13.71 -7.92 34.40
N MET A 474 14.52 -8.89 33.95
CA MET A 474 14.64 -10.19 34.63
C MET A 474 15.15 -10.03 36.06
N VAL A 475 16.18 -9.21 36.29
CA VAL A 475 16.70 -8.92 37.63
C VAL A 475 15.65 -8.27 38.53
N LEU A 476 14.89 -7.29 38.03
CA LEU A 476 13.83 -6.62 38.79
C LEU A 476 12.65 -7.53 39.13
N GLN A 477 12.31 -8.49 38.26
CA GLN A 477 11.28 -9.48 38.54
C GLN A 477 11.71 -10.44 39.67
N GLN A 478 12.98 -10.84 39.69
CA GLN A 478 13.54 -11.68 40.75
C GLN A 478 13.57 -10.97 42.11
N THR A 479 13.81 -9.66 42.15
CA THR A 479 13.80 -8.89 43.42
C THR A 479 12.38 -8.67 43.96
N LYS A 480 11.36 -8.53 43.11
CA LYS A 480 9.95 -8.44 43.53
C LYS A 480 9.39 -9.75 44.10
N HIS A 481 9.92 -10.91 43.69
CA HIS A 481 9.49 -12.22 44.19
C HIS A 481 10.28 -12.74 45.38
N ARG A 482 11.18 -11.96 45.99
CA ARG A 482 11.72 -12.31 47.31
C ARG A 482 10.60 -12.24 48.36
N PRO A 483 10.24 -13.35 49.04
CA PRO A 483 9.20 -13.31 50.06
C PRO A 483 9.60 -12.36 51.19
N LYS A 484 8.64 -11.56 51.68
CA LYS A 484 8.77 -10.67 52.86
C LYS A 484 9.13 -11.41 54.17
N SER A 485 9.47 -12.70 54.13
CA SER A 485 9.85 -13.51 55.29
C SER A 485 11.26 -13.21 55.83
N GLN A 486 12.10 -12.47 55.11
CA GLN A 486 13.43 -12.07 55.61
C GLN A 486 13.46 -10.68 56.27
N ALA A 487 12.47 -9.81 56.01
CA ALA A 487 12.43 -8.48 56.64
C ALA A 487 11.97 -8.51 58.11
N ASN A 488 11.21 -9.54 58.52
CA ASN A 488 10.77 -9.71 59.92
C ASN A 488 11.75 -10.47 60.82
N LYS A 489 12.85 -11.03 60.28
CA LYS A 489 13.91 -11.65 61.09
C LYS A 489 14.93 -10.64 61.62
N ALA A 490 15.08 -9.47 60.99
CA ALA A 490 16.01 -8.43 61.45
C ALA A 490 15.43 -7.51 62.54
N ARG A 491 14.11 -7.55 62.79
CA ARG A 491 13.44 -6.72 63.82
C ARG A 491 13.17 -7.45 65.14
N LYS A 492 13.62 -8.71 65.26
CA LYS A 492 13.52 -9.54 66.49
C LYS A 492 14.86 -9.75 67.21
N THR A 493 15.91 -9.05 66.80
CA THR A 493 17.25 -9.09 67.44
C THR A 493 17.78 -7.71 67.79
N ARG A 494 16.91 -6.78 68.20
CA ARG A 494 17.28 -5.58 68.96
C ARG A 494 16.27 -5.31 70.05
#